data_AF-A0A1L2F197-F1
#
_entry.id   AF-A0A1L2F197-F1
#
_cell.length_a   1.000
_cell.length_b   1.000
_cell.length_c   1.000
_cell.angle_alpha   90.00
_cell.angle_beta   90.00
_cell.angle_gamma   90.00
#
_symmetry.space_group_name_H-M   'P 1'
#
loop_
_entity.id
_entity.type
_entity.pdbx_description
1 polymer ?
#
loop_
_entity_poly.entity_id
_entity_poly.type
_entity_poly.pdbx_seq_one_letter_code
_entity_poly.pdbx_strand_id
1 'polypeptide(L)' 'KFMVVACADSRVCPSKILGFQPGEAFTVRNVANIVPPFQHGTSETSAALQFAVNSLEVSNILVVGHSRCGGIQALM' A
#
# COMPACT_ATOMS: atom_id res chain seq x y z
N LYS A 1 -8.15 2.06 -11.13
CA LYS A 1 -6.95 2.01 -12.02
C LYS A 1 -5.69 1.61 -11.26
N PHE A 2 -5.49 2.14 -10.05
CA PHE A 2 -4.32 1.85 -9.23
C PHE A 2 -4.75 1.26 -7.89
N MET A 3 -3.97 0.31 -7.39
CA MET A 3 -3.85 0.04 -5.96
C MET A 3 -2.51 0.58 -5.47
N VAL A 4 -2.49 1.16 -4.27
CA VAL A 4 -1.27 1.69 -3.64
C VAL A 4 -1.09 1.07 -2.26
N VAL A 5 0.08 0.49 -2.01
CA VAL A 5 0.54 0.08 -0.68
C VAL A 5 1.62 1.08 -0.25
N ALA A 6 1.32 1.90 0.74
CA ALA A 6 2.22 2.96 1.22
C ALA A 6 2.45 2.86 2.73
N CYS A 7 3.47 3.56 3.24
CA CYS A 7 3.76 3.53 4.67
C CYS A 7 2.69 4.32 5.45
N ALA A 8 2.38 3.88 6.66
CA ALA A 8 1.52 4.59 7.61
C ALA A 8 2.11 5.94 8.10
N ASP A 9 3.38 6.20 7.80
CA ASP A 9 4.10 7.42 8.17
C ASP A 9 3.35 8.70 7.71
N SER A 10 3.09 9.60 8.65
CA SER A 10 2.26 10.80 8.42
C SER A 10 2.82 11.75 7.37
N ARG A 11 4.11 11.66 7.04
CA ARG A 11 4.79 12.53 6.07
C ARG A 11 4.50 12.15 4.62
N VAL A 12 4.03 10.93 4.37
CA VAL A 12 3.94 10.34 3.02
C VAL A 12 2.53 9.91 2.63
N CYS A 13 1.60 10.88 2.60
CA CYS A 13 0.26 10.65 2.07
C CYS A 13 0.34 10.36 0.55
N PRO A 14 -0.03 9.15 0.08
CA PRO A 14 0.13 8.77 -1.32
C PRO A 14 -0.73 9.60 -2.26
N SER A 15 -1.96 9.96 -1.85
CA SER A 15 -2.84 10.81 -2.67
C SER A 15 -2.25 12.18 -2.94
N LYS A 16 -1.58 12.78 -1.94
CA LYS A 16 -0.97 14.10 -2.08
C LYS A 16 0.31 14.05 -2.90
N ILE A 17 1.17 13.05 -2.68
CA ILE A 17 2.47 12.94 -3.35
C ILE A 17 2.31 12.57 -4.83
N LEU A 18 1.41 11.64 -5.14
CA LEU A 18 1.19 11.15 -6.50
C LEU A 18 0.09 11.93 -7.25
N GLY A 19 -0.57 12.88 -6.58
CA GLY A 19 -1.60 13.72 -7.19
C GLY A 19 -2.93 13.02 -7.46
N PHE A 20 -3.20 11.89 -6.80
CA PHE A 20 -4.45 11.14 -7.00
C PHE A 20 -5.67 11.92 -6.51
N GLN A 21 -6.70 11.92 -7.34
CA GLN A 21 -8.04 12.37 -7.01
C GLN A 21 -8.86 11.25 -6.35
N PRO A 22 -9.94 11.58 -5.63
CA PRO A 22 -10.88 10.58 -5.13
C PRO A 22 -11.35 9.63 -6.23
N GLY A 23 -11.25 8.32 -5.97
CA GLY A 23 -11.63 7.26 -6.91
C GLY A 23 -10.51 6.75 -7.83
N GLU A 24 -9.35 7.41 -7.89
CA GLU A 24 -8.27 6.96 -8.79
C GLU A 24 -7.44 5.80 -8.24
N ALA A 25 -7.25 5.78 -6.91
CA ALA A 25 -6.40 4.81 -6.22
C ALA A 25 -7.12 4.18 -5.01
N PHE A 26 -7.13 2.84 -4.98
CA PHE A 26 -7.49 2.07 -3.79
C PHE A 26 -6.24 1.90 -2.92
N THR A 27 -6.24 2.44 -1.70
CA THR A 27 -5.00 2.60 -0.92
C THR A 27 -5.03 1.80 0.37
N VAL A 28 -3.96 1.05 0.62
CA VAL A 28 -3.65 0.43 1.92
C VAL A 28 -2.42 1.12 2.49
N ARG A 29 -2.45 1.39 3.80
CA ARG A 29 -1.30 1.93 4.52
C ARG A 29 -0.97 1.09 5.74
N ASN A 30 0.26 0.62 5.83
CA ASN A 30 0.75 -0.14 6.98
C ASN A 30 2.20 0.26 7.32
N VAL A 31 2.74 -0.23 8.43
CA VAL A 31 4.12 0.08 8.83
C VAL A 31 5.08 -0.47 7.78
N ALA A 32 5.94 0.40 7.23
CA ALA A 32 6.93 0.07 6.21
C ALA A 32 6.37 -0.52 4.90
N ASN A 33 5.11 -0.21 4.53
CA ASN A 33 4.51 -0.55 3.23
C ASN A 33 4.72 -2.03 2.83
N ILE A 34 4.58 -2.93 3.80
CA ILE A 34 4.86 -4.35 3.65
C ILE A 34 3.70 -5.03 2.94
N VAL A 35 4.07 -5.85 1.96
CA VAL A 35 3.18 -6.83 1.33
C VAL A 35 3.61 -8.21 1.81
N PRO A 36 2.90 -8.83 2.76
CA PRO A 36 3.30 -10.13 3.28
C PRO A 36 3.11 -11.21 2.22
N PRO A 37 3.99 -12.24 2.16
CA PRO A 37 3.78 -13.40 1.31
C PRO A 37 2.48 -14.11 1.66
N PHE A 38 1.78 -14.63 0.64
CA PHE A 38 0.49 -15.33 0.78
C PHE A 38 0.49 -16.47 1.81
N GLN A 39 1.66 -17.09 2.04
CA GLN A 39 1.83 -18.20 2.98
C GLN A 39 1.59 -17.83 4.45
N HIS A 40 1.59 -16.54 4.81
CA HIS A 40 1.42 -16.08 6.19
C HIS A 40 -0.05 -15.98 6.63
N GLY A 41 -1.00 -16.50 5.84
CA GLY A 41 -2.43 -16.44 6.13
C GLY A 41 -3.05 -15.08 5.78
N THR A 42 -4.25 -14.83 6.31
CA THR A 42 -5.00 -13.61 5.98
C THR A 42 -4.48 -12.40 6.72
N SER A 43 -4.17 -11.34 5.98
CA SER A 43 -3.86 -10.00 6.47
C SER A 43 -4.79 -8.97 5.81
N GLU A 44 -4.89 -7.78 6.40
CA GLU A 44 -5.60 -6.66 5.78
C GLU A 44 -5.06 -6.36 4.37
N THR A 45 -3.73 -6.38 4.20
CA THR A 45 -3.07 -6.16 2.91
C THR A 45 -3.45 -7.23 1.88
N SER A 46 -3.49 -8.52 2.27
CA SER A 46 -3.84 -9.60 1.35
C SER A 46 -5.33 -9.58 0.97
N ALA A 47 -6.22 -9.26 1.91
CA ALA A 47 -7.65 -9.09 1.62
C ALA A 47 -7.89 -7.90 0.68
N ALA A 48 -7.22 -6.78 0.93
CA ALA A 48 -7.25 -5.60 0.07
C ALA A 48 -6.69 -5.89 -1.33
N LEU A 49 -5.61 -6.66 -1.45
CA LEU A 49 -5.05 -7.09 -2.73
C LEU A 49 -6.05 -7.95 -3.51
N GLN A 50 -6.66 -8.96 -2.87
CA GLN A 50 -7.69 -9.77 -3.51
C GLN A 50 -8.86 -8.94 -4.00
N PHE A 51 -9.36 -8.01 -3.18
CA PHE A 51 -10.46 -7.14 -3.58
C PHE A 51 -10.07 -6.19 -4.71
N ALA A 52 -8.89 -5.57 -4.64
CA ALA A 52 -8.42 -4.65 -5.66
C ALA A 52 -8.24 -5.32 -7.02
N VAL A 53 -7.71 -6.55 -7.04
CA VAL A 53 -7.47 -7.29 -8.29
C VAL A 53 -8.74 -7.95 -8.80
N ASN A 54 -9.44 -8.71 -7.96
CA ASN A 54 -10.55 -9.58 -8.41
C ASN A 54 -11.90 -8.87 -8.47
N SER A 55 -12.07 -7.73 -7.80
CA SER A 55 -13.35 -7.03 -7.72
C SER A 55 -13.28 -5.62 -8.31
N LEU A 56 -12.23 -4.86 -8.00
CA LEU A 56 -12.03 -3.51 -8.57
C LEU A 56 -11.27 -3.52 -9.90
N GLU A 57 -10.71 -4.67 -10.29
CA GLU A 57 -9.96 -4.89 -11.54
C GLU A 57 -8.90 -3.80 -11.78
N VAL A 58 -8.14 -3.45 -10.74
CA VAL A 58 -7.08 -2.45 -10.88
C VAL A 58 -5.99 -2.96 -11.83
N SER A 59 -5.54 -2.10 -12.73
CA SER A 59 -4.54 -2.47 -13.75
C SER A 59 -3.09 -2.34 -13.24
N ASN A 60 -2.89 -1.64 -12.11
CA ASN A 60 -1.57 -1.32 -11.59
C ASN A 60 -1.55 -1.46 -10.07
N ILE A 61 -0.48 -2.03 -9.53
CA ILE A 61 -0.22 -2.10 -8.08
C ILE A 61 1.12 -1.42 -7.81
N LEU A 62 1.10 -0.38 -6.97
CA LEU A 62 2.28 0.38 -6.57
C LEU A 62 2.62 0.08 -5.11
N VAL A 63 3.84 -0.37 -4.85
CA VAL A 63 4.40 -0.45 -3.50
C VAL A 63 5.36 0.72 -3.33
N VAL A 64 4.99 1.68 -2.49
CA VAL A 64 5.69 2.97 -2.37
C VAL A 64 6.43 3.04 -1.04
N GLY A 65 7.75 2.84 -1.11
CA GLY A 65 8.67 3.11 -0.01
C GLY A 65 8.93 4.60 0.20
N HIS A 66 9.66 4.94 1.27
CA HIS A 66 10.06 6.32 1.52
C HIS A 66 11.37 6.44 2.30
N SER A 67 12.00 7.61 2.18
CA SER A 67 13.21 7.94 2.93
C SER A 67 12.93 7.99 4.44
N ARG A 68 13.93 7.57 5.25
CA ARG A 68 13.89 7.58 6.72
C ARG A 68 12.64 6.90 7.30
N CYS A 69 12.31 5.71 6.77
CA CYS A 69 11.22 4.90 7.27
C CYS A 69 11.55 4.31 8.64
N GLY A 70 10.77 4.67 9.66
CA GLY A 70 10.97 4.17 11.02
C GLY A 70 10.77 2.65 11.14
N GLY A 71 9.85 2.07 10.36
CA GLY A 71 9.65 0.62 10.35
C GLY A 71 10.84 -0.16 9.77
N ILE A 72 11.47 0.37 8.71
CA ILE A 72 12.70 -0.22 8.16
C ILE A 72 13.89 0.03 9.09
N GLN A 73 13.97 1.20 9.73
CA GLN A 73 15.02 1.48 10.69
C GLN A 73 14.96 0.54 11.91
N ALA A 74 13.76 0.21 12.40
CA ALA A 74 13.58 -0.73 13.50
C ALA A 74 13.89 -2.19 13.12
N LEU A 75 13.91 -2.52 11.82
CA LEU A 75 14.26 -3.84 11.31
C LEU A 75 15.78 -4.06 11.23
N MET A 76 16.56 -3.00 11.07
CA MET A 76 18.03 -3.03 10.95
C MET A 76 18.72 -3.04 12.31
#